data_AF-A0A3R6VFB6-F1
#
_entry.id   AF-A0A3R6VFB6-F1
#
_cell.length_a   1.000
_cell.length_b   1.000
_cell.length_c   1.000
_cell.angle_alpha   90.00
_cell.angle_beta   90.00
_cell.angle_gamma   90.00
#
_symmetry.space_group_name_H-M   'P 1'
#
loop_
_entity.id
_entity.type
_entity.pdbx_description
1 polymer ?
#
loop_
_entity_poly.entity_id
_entity_poly.type
_entity_poly.pdbx_seq_one_letter_code
_entity_poly.pdbx_strand_id
1 'polypeptide(L)'
;MTESYELPVLFTDDECKAYAAWGMKKEKVLMPFALITILIYMVATVLVVMKVWGVRESDHLLFQMLLWGDWIPELTGALAVFMTILLLGPLNFILDKLWKKPAEPMWLCVVPEGGTVKVTAVRGLEGNPRMPAEIYLLTELETFLNPADNTICYQKKWYRIGENTIENIYPPEKQHPWMDHPENKASGIIDVQRLMEILKGYEASLKAARKECEWMEKHGG
;
A
#
# COMPACT_ATOMS: atom_id res chain seq x y z
N MET A 1 -2.17 -27.99 3.90
CA MET A 1 -2.23 -26.55 3.55
C MET A 1 -1.12 -25.87 4.31
N THR A 2 -0.25 -25.13 3.63
CA THR A 2 0.81 -24.37 4.28
C THR A 2 0.28 -22.96 4.48
N GLU A 3 -0.12 -22.63 5.69
CA GLU A 3 -0.59 -21.28 6.03
C GLU A 3 0.62 -20.34 6.06
N SER A 4 0.50 -19.16 5.46
CA SER A 4 1.54 -18.14 5.49
C SER A 4 0.96 -16.83 5.95
N TYR A 5 1.57 -16.25 6.98
CA TYR A 5 1.15 -15.01 7.60
C TYR A 5 2.12 -13.90 7.22
N GLU A 6 1.64 -12.87 6.54
CA GLU A 6 2.45 -11.73 6.15
C GLU A 6 2.26 -10.60 7.18
N LEU A 7 3.36 -10.08 7.73
CA LEU A 7 3.35 -9.02 8.72
C LEU A 7 4.13 -7.82 8.19
N PRO A 8 3.48 -6.66 7.96
CA PRO A 8 4.16 -5.46 7.50
C PRO A 8 5.08 -4.93 8.60
N VAL A 9 6.29 -4.54 8.22
CA VAL A 9 7.29 -3.97 9.13
C VAL A 9 7.22 -2.45 9.02
N LEU A 10 7.10 -1.78 10.16
CA LEU A 10 7.18 -0.33 10.24
C LEU A 10 8.58 0.15 9.85
N PHE A 11 8.62 1.25 9.10
CA PHE A 11 9.87 1.92 8.80
C PHE A 11 10.56 2.43 10.07
N THR A 12 11.88 2.37 10.02
CA THR A 12 12.73 3.01 11.02
C THR A 12 12.63 4.54 10.91
N ASP A 13 12.98 5.27 11.98
CA ASP A 13 12.93 6.74 11.99
C ASP A 13 13.72 7.37 10.82
N ASP A 14 14.84 6.77 10.45
CA ASP A 14 15.67 7.24 9.33
C ASP A 14 15.03 6.96 7.97
N GLU A 15 14.38 5.80 7.81
CA GLU A 15 13.60 5.47 6.62
C GLU A 15 12.37 6.38 6.50
N CYS A 16 11.67 6.66 7.60
CA CYS A 16 10.56 7.63 7.64
C CYS A 16 11.03 9.03 7.22
N LYS A 17 12.15 9.52 7.76
CA LYS A 17 12.71 10.83 7.37
C LYS A 17 13.08 10.89 5.89
N ALA A 18 13.74 9.84 5.37
CA ALA A 18 14.12 9.77 3.97
C ALA A 18 12.88 9.74 3.05
N TYR A 19 11.87 8.93 3.42
CA TYR A 19 10.61 8.85 2.69
C TYR A 19 9.83 10.16 2.76
N ALA A 20 9.74 10.78 3.93
CA ALA A 20 9.08 12.05 4.12
C ALA A 20 9.75 13.17 3.31
N ALA A 21 11.08 13.25 3.33
CA ALA A 21 11.83 14.22 2.53
C ALA A 21 11.57 14.04 1.02
N TRP A 22 11.54 12.79 0.55
CA TRP A 22 11.21 12.47 -0.83
C TRP A 22 9.76 12.82 -1.18
N GLY A 23 8.79 12.42 -0.35
CA GLY A 23 7.37 12.68 -0.54
C GLY A 23 7.04 14.18 -0.54
N MET A 24 7.62 14.94 0.37
CA MET A 24 7.48 16.41 0.40
C MET A 24 8.11 17.08 -0.82
N LYS A 25 9.26 16.58 -1.31
CA LYS A 25 9.88 17.09 -2.54
C LYS A 25 8.98 16.82 -3.75
N LYS A 26 8.35 15.65 -3.77
CA LYS A 26 7.39 15.22 -4.78
C LYS A 26 6.15 16.07 -4.80
N GLU A 27 5.53 16.28 -3.64
CA GLU A 27 4.37 17.14 -3.46
C GLU A 27 4.64 18.58 -3.93
N LYS A 28 5.79 19.17 -3.55
CA LYS A 28 6.15 20.54 -3.97
C LYS A 28 6.20 20.74 -5.48
N VAL A 29 6.47 19.69 -6.23
CA VAL A 29 6.45 19.73 -7.70
C VAL A 29 5.08 19.35 -8.25
N LEU A 30 4.39 18.36 -7.68
CA LEU A 30 3.07 17.96 -8.17
C LEU A 30 1.98 19.02 -7.92
N MET A 31 1.99 19.69 -6.76
CA MET A 31 1.00 20.71 -6.39
C MET A 31 0.88 21.86 -7.41
N PRO A 32 1.96 22.56 -7.81
CA PRO A 32 1.85 23.61 -8.81
C PRO A 32 1.39 23.08 -10.18
N PHE A 33 1.81 21.88 -10.58
CA PHE A 33 1.32 21.26 -11.81
C PHE A 33 -0.18 20.97 -11.74
N ALA A 34 -0.68 20.44 -10.63
CA ALA A 34 -2.10 20.23 -10.40
C ALA A 34 -2.89 21.55 -10.45
N LEU A 35 -2.40 22.60 -9.77
CA LEU A 35 -3.03 23.93 -9.81
C LEU A 35 -3.05 24.53 -11.23
N ILE A 36 -1.96 24.41 -11.99
CA ILE A 36 -1.89 24.86 -13.38
C ILE A 36 -2.89 24.09 -14.24
N THR A 37 -3.01 22.77 -14.07
CA THR A 37 -4.00 21.99 -14.83
C THR A 37 -5.44 22.39 -14.51
N ILE A 38 -5.75 22.67 -13.24
CA ILE A 38 -7.06 23.18 -12.81
C ILE A 38 -7.32 24.56 -13.42
N LEU A 39 -6.33 25.45 -13.43
CA LEU A 39 -6.45 26.79 -14.03
C LEU A 39 -6.71 26.72 -15.53
N ILE A 40 -5.96 25.89 -16.25
CA ILE A 40 -6.15 25.65 -17.69
C ILE A 40 -7.57 25.13 -17.94
N TYR A 41 -8.05 24.22 -17.10
CA TYR A 41 -9.41 23.70 -17.21
C TYR A 41 -10.46 24.81 -17.03
N MET A 42 -10.32 25.63 -15.99
CA MET A 42 -11.21 26.78 -15.76
C MET A 42 -11.26 27.73 -16.97
N VAL A 43 -10.11 28.05 -17.56
CA VAL A 43 -10.03 28.90 -18.76
C VAL A 43 -10.67 28.23 -19.96
N ALA A 44 -10.40 26.94 -20.19
CA ALA A 44 -11.00 26.20 -21.29
C ALA A 44 -12.53 26.15 -21.17
N THR A 45 -13.07 25.88 -19.98
CA THR A 45 -14.51 25.90 -19.71
C THR A 45 -15.10 27.29 -19.98
N VAL A 46 -14.46 28.36 -19.53
CA VAL A 46 -14.92 29.74 -19.81
C VAL A 46 -14.91 30.02 -21.32
N LEU A 47 -13.87 29.63 -22.04
CA LEU A 47 -13.79 29.81 -23.51
C LEU A 47 -14.89 29.03 -24.24
N VAL A 48 -15.18 27.80 -23.80
CA VAL A 48 -16.29 27.00 -24.34
C VAL A 48 -17.62 27.72 -24.10
N VAL A 49 -17.87 28.20 -22.88
CA VAL A 49 -19.10 28.94 -22.53
C VAL A 49 -19.23 30.22 -23.36
N MET A 50 -18.16 31.02 -23.48
CA MET A 50 -18.16 32.24 -24.30
C MET A 50 -18.45 31.93 -25.77
N LYS A 51 -17.88 30.84 -26.31
CA LYS A 51 -18.11 30.43 -27.70
C LYS A 51 -19.54 29.94 -27.92
N VAL A 52 -20.08 29.15 -27.00
CA VAL A 52 -21.50 28.71 -27.03
C VAL A 52 -22.45 29.91 -26.95
N TRP A 53 -22.15 30.90 -26.09
CA TRP A 53 -22.96 32.12 -25.99
C TRP A 53 -22.87 33.00 -27.25
N GLY A 54 -21.68 33.17 -27.82
CA GLY A 54 -21.52 33.90 -29.08
C GLY A 54 -22.28 33.24 -30.24
N VAL A 55 -22.28 31.90 -30.32
CA VAL A 55 -23.05 31.13 -31.32
C VAL A 55 -24.56 31.29 -31.10
N ARG A 56 -25.03 31.34 -29.84
CA ARG A 56 -26.44 31.61 -29.50
C ARG A 56 -26.91 32.96 -30.05
N GLU A 57 -26.06 33.97 -29.96
CA GLU A 57 -26.39 35.35 -30.32
C GLU A 57 -26.26 35.60 -31.83
N SER A 58 -25.40 34.86 -32.52
CA SER A 58 -25.20 34.99 -33.97
C SER A 58 -26.17 34.17 -34.83
N ASP A 59 -26.55 32.95 -34.43
CA ASP A 59 -27.37 32.07 -35.29
C ASP A 59 -28.13 30.97 -34.52
N HIS A 60 -29.47 31.05 -34.51
CA HIS A 60 -30.34 30.16 -33.71
C HIS A 60 -30.32 28.69 -34.20
N LEU A 61 -30.11 28.45 -35.50
CA LEU A 61 -30.07 27.10 -36.10
C LEU A 61 -28.76 26.36 -35.76
N LEU A 62 -27.63 27.06 -35.80
CA LEU A 62 -26.33 26.49 -35.39
C LEU A 62 -26.30 26.20 -33.89
N PHE A 63 -26.92 27.05 -33.08
CA PHE A 63 -27.09 26.82 -31.66
C PHE A 63 -27.96 25.58 -31.36
N GLN A 64 -29.04 25.36 -32.11
CA GLN A 64 -29.86 24.14 -31.98
C GLN A 64 -29.10 22.87 -32.42
N MET A 65 -28.30 22.92 -33.49
CA MET A 65 -27.43 21.80 -33.88
C MET A 65 -26.32 21.52 -32.85
N LEU A 66 -25.75 22.56 -32.22
CA LEU A 66 -24.71 22.44 -31.20
C LEU A 66 -25.27 21.84 -29.89
N LEU A 67 -26.47 22.24 -29.46
CA LEU A 67 -27.16 21.71 -28.28
C LEU A 67 -27.76 20.32 -28.49
N TRP A 68 -28.19 19.97 -29.71
CA TRP A 68 -28.61 18.60 -30.03
C TRP A 68 -27.43 17.60 -30.03
N GLY A 69 -26.21 18.10 -30.02
CA GLY A 69 -25.00 17.32 -29.83
C GLY A 69 -24.44 17.47 -28.42
N ASP A 70 -25.07 16.84 -27.43
CA ASP A 70 -24.56 16.71 -26.04
C ASP A 70 -23.09 16.22 -25.98
N TRP A 71 -22.59 15.65 -27.07
CA TRP A 71 -21.24 15.11 -27.18
C TRP A 71 -20.11 16.13 -27.09
N ILE A 72 -20.24 17.42 -27.47
CA ILE A 72 -19.06 18.33 -27.51
C ILE A 72 -18.57 18.74 -26.10
N PRO A 73 -19.45 19.21 -25.18
CA PRO A 73 -19.05 19.48 -23.80
C PRO A 73 -18.61 18.20 -23.07
N GLU A 74 -19.27 17.07 -23.33
CA GLU A 74 -18.89 15.77 -22.76
C GLU A 74 -17.54 15.28 -23.28
N LEU A 75 -17.26 15.40 -24.58
CA LEU A 75 -15.99 15.00 -25.18
C LEU A 75 -14.85 15.91 -24.72
N THR A 76 -15.07 17.22 -24.58
CA THR A 76 -14.06 18.15 -24.07
C THR A 76 -13.78 17.94 -22.57
N GLY A 77 -14.81 17.67 -21.77
CA GLY A 77 -14.67 17.28 -20.38
C GLY A 77 -13.94 15.94 -20.20
N ALA A 78 -14.36 14.92 -20.95
CA ALA A 78 -13.73 13.59 -20.95
C ALA A 78 -12.28 13.64 -21.43
N LEU A 79 -12.00 14.40 -22.50
CA LEU A 79 -10.64 14.60 -22.99
C LEU A 79 -9.77 15.32 -21.95
N ALA A 80 -10.31 16.30 -21.21
CA ALA A 80 -9.56 16.97 -20.15
C ALA A 80 -9.25 16.06 -18.96
N VAL A 81 -10.20 15.22 -18.54
CA VAL A 81 -9.96 14.18 -17.51
C VAL A 81 -8.93 13.17 -18.01
N PHE A 82 -9.02 12.76 -19.27
CA PHE A 82 -8.05 11.85 -19.87
C PHE A 82 -6.64 12.46 -19.96
N MET A 83 -6.53 13.73 -20.36
CA MET A 83 -5.26 14.45 -20.43
C MET A 83 -4.65 14.70 -19.04
N THR A 84 -5.47 14.97 -18.02
CA THR A 84 -4.97 15.12 -16.64
C THR A 84 -4.45 13.80 -16.07
N ILE A 85 -5.13 12.69 -16.31
CA ILE A 85 -4.64 11.34 -15.96
C ILE A 85 -3.34 11.01 -16.71
N LEU A 86 -3.29 11.31 -18.02
CA LEU A 86 -2.10 11.09 -18.86
C LEU A 86 -0.94 12.04 -18.58
N LEU A 87 -1.17 13.19 -17.96
CA LEU A 87 -0.10 14.09 -17.56
C LEU A 87 0.38 13.76 -16.15
N LEU A 88 -0.52 13.71 -15.18
CA LEU A 88 -0.15 13.54 -13.77
C LEU A 88 0.34 12.13 -13.46
N GLY A 89 -0.27 11.08 -14.02
CA GLY A 89 0.14 9.69 -13.77
C GLY A 89 1.55 9.39 -14.29
N PRO A 90 1.83 9.61 -15.58
CA PRO A 90 3.18 9.47 -16.14
C PRO A 90 4.19 10.42 -15.52
N LEU A 91 3.82 11.67 -15.20
CA LEU A 91 4.70 12.58 -14.48
C LEU A 91 5.07 12.03 -13.09
N ASN A 92 4.08 11.53 -12.35
CA ASN A 92 4.28 10.89 -11.05
C ASN A 92 5.28 9.72 -11.15
N PHE A 93 5.09 8.85 -12.15
CA PHE A 93 6.00 7.74 -12.43
C PHE A 93 7.43 8.20 -12.81
N ILE A 94 7.55 9.25 -13.62
CA ILE A 94 8.86 9.82 -14.00
C ILE A 94 9.54 10.40 -12.76
N LEU A 95 8.82 11.12 -11.89
CA LEU A 95 9.37 11.66 -10.65
C LEU A 95 9.85 10.54 -9.71
N ASP A 96 9.08 9.47 -9.60
CA ASP A 96 9.44 8.29 -8.80
C ASP A 96 10.74 7.66 -9.31
N LYS A 97 10.89 7.55 -10.63
CA LYS A 97 12.07 7.00 -11.28
C LYS A 97 13.28 7.95 -11.20
N LEU A 98 13.06 9.26 -11.37
CA LEU A 98 14.11 10.28 -11.39
C LEU A 98 14.68 10.55 -9.99
N TRP A 99 13.83 10.58 -8.96
CA TRP A 99 14.23 10.86 -7.58
C TRP A 99 14.42 9.62 -6.73
N LYS A 100 14.38 8.42 -7.33
CA LYS A 100 14.66 7.13 -6.69
C LYS A 100 13.95 6.98 -5.34
N LYS A 101 12.71 6.51 -5.39
CA LYS A 101 11.90 6.20 -4.18
C LYS A 101 12.75 5.47 -3.12
N PRO A 102 12.91 6.04 -1.91
CA PRO A 102 14.03 5.70 -1.03
C PRO A 102 13.89 4.40 -0.24
N ALA A 103 12.67 3.89 -0.01
CA ALA A 103 12.46 2.64 0.72
C ALA A 103 11.32 1.82 0.10
N GLU A 104 11.64 0.57 -0.26
CA GLU A 104 10.63 -0.45 -0.53
C GLU A 104 10.12 -1.00 0.82
N PRO A 105 8.80 -1.15 1.00
CA PRO A 105 8.25 -1.74 2.21
C PRO A 105 8.83 -3.15 2.44
N MET A 106 9.09 -3.46 3.70
CA MET A 106 9.49 -4.77 4.16
C MET A 106 8.32 -5.45 4.85
N TRP A 107 8.18 -6.75 4.66
CA TRP A 107 7.28 -7.58 5.44
C TRP A 107 7.98 -8.87 5.86
N LEU A 108 7.57 -9.39 7.01
CA LEU A 108 7.99 -10.70 7.50
C LEU A 108 6.91 -11.70 7.15
N CYS A 109 7.28 -12.79 6.48
CA CYS A 109 6.41 -13.92 6.22
C CYS A 109 6.69 -15.00 7.25
N VAL A 110 5.67 -15.39 8.00
CA VAL A 110 5.71 -16.39 9.06
C VAL A 110 4.92 -17.60 8.60
N VAL A 111 5.59 -18.74 8.51
CA VAL A 111 5.03 -19.99 8.01
C VAL A 111 5.21 -21.08 9.06
N PRO A 112 4.15 -21.53 9.74
CA PRO A 112 4.22 -22.68 10.62
C PRO A 112 4.36 -23.98 9.81
N GLU A 113 5.42 -24.74 10.09
CA GLU A 113 5.71 -26.04 9.48
C GLU A 113 5.92 -27.08 10.59
N GLY A 114 4.86 -27.81 10.92
CA GLY A 114 4.90 -28.84 11.96
C GLY A 114 5.28 -28.25 13.33
N GLY A 115 6.33 -28.76 13.96
CA GLY A 115 6.79 -28.24 15.26
C GLY A 115 7.59 -26.93 15.20
N THR A 116 7.75 -26.34 14.02
CA THR A 116 8.63 -25.19 13.79
C THR A 116 7.90 -24.04 13.10
N VAL A 117 8.44 -22.84 13.24
CA VAL A 117 7.96 -21.63 12.59
C VAL A 117 9.10 -21.05 11.77
N LYS A 118 8.87 -20.92 10.46
CA LYS A 118 9.81 -20.33 9.53
C LYS A 118 9.48 -18.85 9.33
N VAL A 119 10.47 -17.99 9.52
CA VAL A 119 10.34 -16.54 9.35
C VAL A 119 11.25 -16.10 8.21
N THR A 120 10.70 -15.42 7.21
CA THR A 120 11.44 -14.87 6.07
C THR A 120 11.15 -13.40 5.89
N ALA A 121 12.20 -12.59 5.67
CA ALA A 121 12.04 -11.19 5.30
C ALA A 121 11.95 -11.05 3.77
N VAL A 122 10.94 -10.31 3.33
CA VAL A 122 10.74 -9.96 1.93
C VAL A 122 10.70 -8.44 1.80
N ARG A 123 11.38 -7.90 0.79
CA ARG A 123 11.45 -6.46 0.51
C ARG A 123 11.10 -6.23 -0.97
N GLY A 124 10.18 -5.31 -1.23
CA GLY A 124 9.77 -4.92 -2.58
C GLY A 124 8.65 -5.77 -3.19
N LEU A 125 7.93 -5.20 -4.16
CA LEU A 125 6.67 -5.70 -4.72
C LEU A 125 6.76 -7.12 -5.36
N GLU A 126 7.95 -7.51 -5.84
CA GLU A 126 8.18 -8.72 -6.65
C GLU A 126 8.71 -9.96 -5.88
N GLY A 127 8.67 -9.94 -4.54
CA GLY A 127 8.53 -11.19 -3.76
C GLY A 127 9.54 -12.31 -4.04
N ASN A 128 10.84 -12.02 -4.18
CA ASN A 128 11.88 -13.05 -4.04
C ASN A 128 12.48 -12.93 -2.63
N PRO A 129 12.55 -13.99 -1.81
CA PRO A 129 13.16 -13.91 -0.49
C PRO A 129 14.62 -13.53 -0.65
N ARG A 130 14.94 -12.24 -0.44
CA ARG A 130 16.32 -11.73 -0.56
C ARG A 130 17.17 -12.17 0.65
N MET A 131 16.54 -12.66 1.71
CA MET A 131 17.20 -12.96 2.99
C MET A 131 16.95 -14.41 3.44
N PRO A 132 17.92 -15.01 4.17
CA PRO A 132 17.81 -16.39 4.65
C PRO A 132 16.63 -16.58 5.60
N ALA A 133 15.95 -17.72 5.50
CA ALA A 133 14.90 -18.08 6.44
C ALA A 133 15.48 -18.42 7.82
N GLU A 134 14.89 -17.89 8.88
CA GLU A 134 15.16 -18.34 10.25
C GLU A 134 14.06 -19.30 10.69
N ILE A 135 14.46 -20.33 11.44
CA ILE A 135 13.55 -21.38 11.92
C ILE A 135 13.55 -21.32 13.44
N TYR A 136 12.37 -21.15 14.01
CA TYR A 136 12.14 -21.12 15.44
C TYR A 136 11.31 -22.32 15.88
N LEU A 137 11.47 -22.74 17.12
CA LEU A 137 10.63 -23.77 17.71
C LEU A 137 9.28 -23.17 18.12
N LEU A 138 8.20 -23.89 17.84
CA LEU A 138 6.84 -23.48 18.21
C LEU A 138 6.64 -23.44 19.74
N THR A 139 7.51 -24.12 20.51
CA THR A 139 7.51 -24.07 21.98
C THR A 139 8.17 -22.81 22.54
N GLU A 140 8.92 -22.08 21.71
CA GLU A 140 9.75 -20.94 22.11
C GLU A 140 9.26 -19.64 21.44
N LEU A 141 7.94 -19.48 21.26
CA LEU A 141 7.35 -18.30 20.60
C LEU A 141 7.79 -16.98 21.23
N GLU A 142 7.91 -16.92 22.56
CA GLU A 142 8.31 -15.72 23.30
C GLU A 142 9.77 -15.30 23.04
N THR A 143 10.59 -16.18 22.44
CA THR A 143 11.99 -15.84 22.09
C THR A 143 12.10 -14.94 20.88
N PHE A 144 11.10 -14.97 19.98
CA PHE A 144 11.10 -14.19 18.75
C PHE A 144 9.84 -13.34 18.55
N LEU A 145 8.77 -13.56 19.30
CA LEU A 145 7.59 -12.72 19.32
C LEU A 145 7.53 -11.94 20.64
N ASN A 146 7.41 -10.62 20.55
CA ASN A 146 7.14 -9.76 21.69
C ASN A 146 5.81 -9.02 21.46
N PRO A 147 4.70 -9.51 22.02
CA PRO A 147 3.38 -8.91 21.85
C PRO A 147 3.24 -7.56 22.56
N ALA A 148 4.00 -7.30 23.63
CA ALA A 148 3.89 -6.06 24.40
C ALA A 148 4.31 -4.83 23.58
N ASP A 149 5.39 -4.97 22.81
CA ASP A 149 5.92 -3.89 21.96
C ASP A 149 5.49 -4.02 20.48
N ASN A 150 4.68 -5.03 20.16
CA ASN A 150 4.32 -5.41 18.79
C ASN A 150 5.55 -5.64 17.90
N THR A 151 6.55 -6.37 18.40
CA THR A 151 7.82 -6.60 17.71
C THR A 151 8.09 -8.08 17.44
N ILE A 152 8.81 -8.35 16.35
CA ILE A 152 9.31 -9.68 15.96
C ILE A 152 10.82 -9.63 15.83
N CYS A 153 11.50 -10.62 16.40
CA CYS A 153 12.93 -10.82 16.24
C CYS A 153 13.21 -11.56 14.93
N TYR A 154 14.12 -11.02 14.13
CA TYR A 154 14.66 -11.65 12.93
C TYR A 154 16.11 -11.20 12.74
N GLN A 155 17.03 -12.12 12.44
CA GLN A 155 18.47 -11.85 12.33
C GLN A 155 19.06 -11.11 13.54
N LYS A 156 18.62 -11.48 14.75
CA LYS A 156 19.00 -10.84 16.03
C LYS A 156 18.62 -9.35 16.13
N LYS A 157 17.68 -8.88 15.32
CA LYS A 157 17.13 -7.53 15.37
C LYS A 157 15.63 -7.58 15.62
N TRP A 158 15.14 -6.66 16.42
CA TRP A 158 13.71 -6.50 16.67
C TRP A 158 13.10 -5.55 15.65
N TYR A 159 12.07 -6.01 14.96
CA TYR A 159 11.31 -5.26 13.98
C TYR A 159 9.92 -4.98 14.53
N ARG A 160 9.49 -3.73 14.47
CA ARG A 160 8.15 -3.33 14.90
C ARG A 160 7.16 -3.61 13.77
N ILE A 161 6.09 -4.31 14.09
CA ILE A 161 5.03 -4.65 13.14
C ILE A 161 4.01 -3.52 13.09
N GLY A 162 3.51 -3.23 11.89
CA GLY A 162 2.48 -2.23 11.68
C GLY A 162 2.46 -1.72 10.24
N GLU A 163 1.38 -1.00 9.93
CA GLU A 163 1.18 -0.41 8.61
C GLU A 163 1.95 0.91 8.47
N ASN A 164 2.65 1.05 7.36
CA ASN A 164 3.32 2.30 6.98
C ASN A 164 2.29 3.27 6.40
N THR A 165 1.57 3.96 7.27
CA THR A 165 0.55 4.96 6.91
C THR A 165 1.17 6.36 6.79
N ILE A 166 0.41 7.31 6.22
CA ILE A 166 0.81 8.72 6.16
C ILE A 166 1.11 9.27 7.55
N GLU A 167 0.30 8.88 8.55
CA GLU A 167 0.44 9.32 9.94
C GLU A 167 1.75 8.86 10.59
N ASN A 168 2.21 7.66 10.23
CA ASN A 168 3.45 7.09 10.76
C ASN A 168 4.70 7.61 10.05
N ILE A 169 4.59 7.98 8.77
CA ILE A 169 5.74 8.38 7.95
C ILE A 169 5.99 9.90 8.03
N TYR A 170 4.93 10.71 8.01
CA TYR A 170 5.04 12.15 7.86
C TYR A 170 4.82 12.89 9.18
N PRO A 171 5.51 14.03 9.40
CA PRO A 171 5.26 14.86 10.56
C PRO A 171 3.81 15.41 10.55
N PRO A 172 3.18 15.64 11.71
CA PRO A 172 1.76 16.02 11.81
C PRO A 172 1.33 17.17 10.90
N GLU A 173 2.20 18.16 10.71
CA GLU A 173 1.95 19.34 9.89
C GLU A 173 1.87 19.05 8.37
N LYS A 174 2.26 17.84 7.94
CA LYS A 174 2.38 17.42 6.54
C LYS A 174 1.61 16.15 6.21
N GLN A 175 0.72 15.70 7.09
CA GLN A 175 -0.12 14.51 6.90
C GLN A 175 -1.32 14.80 6.00
N HIS A 176 -1.07 15.16 4.75
CA HIS A 176 -2.16 15.39 3.79
C HIS A 176 -2.65 14.07 3.15
N PRO A 177 -3.95 13.92 2.85
CA PRO A 177 -4.49 12.69 2.26
C PRO A 177 -3.88 12.29 0.91
N TRP A 178 -3.29 13.25 0.19
CA TRP A 178 -2.64 13.04 -1.11
C TRP A 178 -1.14 12.74 -1.00
N MET A 179 -0.60 12.61 0.22
CA MET A 179 0.79 12.22 0.42
C MET A 179 1.02 10.77 0.00
N ASP A 180 2.13 10.54 -0.69
CA ASP A 180 2.53 9.20 -1.10
C ASP A 180 2.81 8.35 0.13
N HIS A 181 2.32 7.12 0.16
CA HIS A 181 2.68 6.12 1.15
C HIS A 181 2.86 4.77 0.44
N PRO A 182 3.66 3.84 0.99
CA PRO A 182 3.79 2.52 0.39
C PRO A 182 2.44 1.80 0.44
N GLU A 183 2.15 1.02 -0.61
CA GLU A 183 1.03 0.10 -0.60
C GLU A 183 1.36 -1.04 0.38
N ASN A 184 0.65 -1.07 1.51
CA ASN A 184 0.70 -2.20 2.42
C ASN A 184 -0.16 -3.32 1.82
N LYS A 185 0.29 -4.58 1.92
CA LYS A 185 -0.56 -5.70 1.54
C LYS A 185 -1.75 -5.77 2.49
N ALA A 186 -2.95 -5.59 1.93
CA ALA A 186 -4.22 -5.47 2.67
C ALA A 186 -4.60 -6.68 3.54
N SER A 187 -3.89 -7.81 3.42
CA SER A 187 -4.20 -9.07 4.11
C SER A 187 -3.26 -9.39 5.28
N GLY A 188 -2.37 -8.47 5.67
CA GLY A 188 -1.35 -8.73 6.69
C GLY A 188 -1.89 -8.71 8.12
N ILE A 189 -1.35 -9.56 8.99
CA ILE A 189 -1.56 -9.44 10.44
C ILE A 189 -0.71 -8.25 10.93
N ILE A 190 -1.35 -7.26 11.52
CA ILE A 190 -0.69 -6.04 12.04
C ILE A 190 -0.38 -6.13 13.54
N ASP A 191 -0.85 -7.18 14.21
CA ASP A 191 -0.74 -7.38 15.65
C ASP A 191 -0.08 -8.74 15.97
N VAL A 192 1.08 -8.67 16.63
CA VAL A 192 1.87 -9.81 17.08
C VAL A 192 1.11 -10.64 18.10
N GLN A 193 0.24 -10.04 18.92
CA GLN A 193 -0.60 -10.78 19.86
C GLN A 193 -1.53 -11.76 19.12
N ARG A 194 -2.20 -11.27 18.07
CA ARG A 194 -3.05 -12.10 17.20
C ARG A 194 -2.25 -13.21 16.52
N LEU A 195 -1.04 -12.91 16.02
CA LEU A 195 -0.16 -13.93 15.45
C LEU A 195 0.19 -15.01 16.50
N MET A 196 0.53 -14.60 17.72
CA MET A 196 0.87 -15.54 18.80
C MET A 196 -0.31 -16.46 19.14
N GLU A 197 -1.54 -15.93 19.20
CA GLU A 197 -2.75 -16.72 19.44
C GLU A 197 -3.00 -17.76 18.34
N ILE A 198 -2.80 -17.37 17.08
CA ILE A 198 -2.91 -18.26 15.92
C ILE A 198 -1.88 -19.40 16.02
N LEU A 199 -0.62 -19.08 16.33
CA LEU A 199 0.45 -20.08 16.45
C LEU A 199 0.23 -21.02 17.64
N LYS A 200 -0.28 -20.52 18.77
CA LYS A 200 -0.69 -21.36 19.92
C LYS A 200 -1.87 -22.28 19.56
N GLY A 201 -2.84 -21.77 18.79
CA GLY A 201 -3.94 -22.58 18.25
C GLY A 201 -3.45 -23.68 17.32
N TYR A 202 -2.49 -23.38 16.45
CA TYR A 202 -1.84 -24.34 15.58
C TYR A 202 -1.09 -25.43 16.39
N GLU A 203 -0.36 -25.05 17.44
CA GLU A 203 0.29 -26.01 18.34
C GLU A 203 -0.72 -26.97 19.00
N ALA A 204 -1.84 -26.44 19.49
CA ALA A 204 -2.90 -27.23 20.10
C ALA A 204 -3.52 -28.22 19.11
N SER A 205 -3.75 -27.78 17.87
CA SER A 205 -4.25 -28.62 16.78
C SER A 205 -3.28 -29.77 16.46
N LEU A 206 -1.97 -29.49 16.37
CA LEU A 206 -0.96 -30.53 16.16
C LEU A 206 -0.90 -31.54 17.32
N LYS A 207 -1.04 -31.08 18.57
CA LYS A 207 -1.10 -31.97 19.74
C LYS A 207 -2.35 -32.86 19.71
N ALA A 208 -3.50 -32.33 19.30
CA ALA A 208 -4.72 -33.10 19.16
C ALA A 208 -4.60 -34.17 18.06
N ALA A 209 -4.07 -33.79 16.89
CA ALA A 209 -3.84 -34.72 15.79
C ALA A 209 -2.88 -35.87 16.19
N ARG A 210 -1.81 -35.57 16.93
CA ARG A 210 -0.91 -36.63 17.46
C ARG A 210 -1.64 -37.59 18.40
N LYS A 211 -2.45 -37.07 19.32
CA LYS A 211 -3.24 -37.92 20.24
C LYS A 211 -4.26 -38.78 19.51
N GLU A 212 -4.88 -38.26 18.45
CA GLU A 212 -5.80 -39.01 17.61
C GLU A 212 -5.08 -40.14 16.86
N CYS A 213 -3.91 -39.88 16.28
CA CYS A 213 -3.07 -40.91 15.68
C CYS A 213 -2.68 -42.01 16.69
N GLU A 214 -2.21 -41.62 17.89
CA GLU A 214 -1.87 -42.57 18.96
C GLU A 214 -3.08 -43.39 19.43
N TRP A 215 -4.28 -42.79 19.43
CA TRP A 215 -5.51 -43.50 19.78
C TRP A 215 -5.90 -44.50 18.70
N MET A 216 -5.83 -44.12 17.43
CA MET A 216 -6.07 -45.00 16.27
C MET A 216 -5.09 -46.16 16.22
N GLU A 217 -3.81 -45.95 16.53
CA GLU A 217 -2.82 -47.03 16.61
C GLU A 217 -3.13 -48.03 17.73
N LYS A 218 -3.71 -47.55 18.84
CA LYS A 218 -4.04 -48.40 20.00
C LYS A 218 -5.41 -49.09 19.91
N HIS A 219 -6.37 -48.51 19.17
CA HIS A 219 -7.77 -48.95 19.21
C HIS A 219 -8.43 -49.12 17.82
N GLY A 220 -7.75 -48.75 16.74
CA GLY A 220 -8.28 -48.79 15.37
C GLY A 220 -8.03 -50.10 14.61
N GLY A 221 -7.80 -51.21 15.33
CA GLY A 221 -7.67 -52.56 14.76
C GLY A 221 -9.02 -53.21 14.53
#